data_AF-A0AA97B019-F1
#
_entry.id   AF-A0AA97B019-F1
#
_cell.length_a   1.000
_cell.length_b   1.000
_cell.length_c   1.000
_cell.angle_alpha   90.00
_cell.angle_beta   90.00
_cell.angle_gamma   90.00
#
_symmetry.space_group_name_H-M   'P 1'
#
loop_
_entity.id
_entity.type
_entity.pdbx_description
1 polymer ?
#
loop_
_entity_poly.entity_id
_entity_poly.type
_entity_poly.pdbx_seq_one_letter_code
_entity_poly.pdbx_strand_id
1 'polypeptide(L)' 'MGHCHFHPVEGRDEARLVLDNPYPCRFDMGLVKGMAQHFAPEATLTHDTSAGCRQKGANSCTDHVLW' A
#
# COMPACT_ATOMS: atom_id res chain seq x y z
N MET A 1 5.01 6.71 13.73
CA MET A 1 3.65 7.14 13.40
C MET A 1 3.75 8.16 12.28
N GLY A 2 3.37 7.76 11.06
CA GLY A 2 3.46 8.63 9.89
C GLY A 2 4.35 8.09 8.76
N HIS A 3 4.77 6.82 8.83
CA HIS A 3 5.68 6.22 7.86
C HIS A 3 4.93 5.41 6.80
N CYS A 4 5.54 5.37 5.63
CA CYS A 4 5.25 4.40 4.58
C CYS A 4 6.50 3.53 4.44
N HIS A 5 6.38 2.27 4.80
CA HIS A 5 7.47 1.30 4.66
C HIS A 5 7.30 0.55 3.35
N PHE A 6 8.32 0.63 2.49
CA PHE A 6 8.35 -0.06 1.21
C PHE A 6 9.24 -1.30 1.30
N HIS A 7 8.68 -2.46 0.95
CA HIS A 7 9.37 -3.75 0.97
C HIS A 7 9.24 -4.41 -0.40
N PRO A 8 10.27 -4.31 -1.27
CA PRO A 8 10.24 -4.96 -2.58
C PRO A 8 10.29 -6.48 -2.44
N VAL A 9 9.66 -7.19 -3.36
CA VAL A 9 9.78 -8.64 -3.48
C VAL A 9 10.91 -8.95 -4.47
N GLU A 10 11.98 -9.58 -3.99
CA GLU A 10 13.15 -9.85 -4.83
C GLU A 10 12.81 -10.65 -6.09
N GLY A 11 13.27 -10.17 -7.24
CA GLY A 11 13.05 -10.81 -8.54
C GLY A 11 11.62 -10.69 -9.08
N ARG A 12 10.79 -9.81 -8.52
CA ARG A 12 9.42 -9.54 -9.01
C ARG A 12 9.18 -8.04 -9.12
N ASP A 13 8.28 -7.67 -10.03
CA ASP A 13 7.74 -6.32 -10.14
C ASP A 13 6.63 -6.07 -9.11
N GLU A 14 6.91 -6.44 -7.86
CA GLU A 14 5.97 -6.40 -6.75
C GLU A 14 6.62 -5.77 -5.52
N ALA A 15 5.85 -5.00 -4.76
CA ALA A 15 6.23 -4.60 -3.41
C ALA A 15 5.06 -4.63 -2.43
N ARG A 16 5.41 -4.89 -1.18
CA ARG A 16 4.53 -4.72 -0.02
C ARG A 16 4.76 -3.36 0.59
N LEU A 17 3.69 -2.58 0.77
CA LEU A 17 3.69 -1.34 1.52
C LEU A 17 3.02 -1.54 2.88
N VAL A 18 3.63 -1.02 3.94
CA VAL A 18 3.04 -0.97 5.28
C VAL A 18 2.94 0.49 5.72
N LEU A 19 1.72 0.94 5.99
CA LEU A 19 1.45 2.32 6.35
C LEU A 19 0.94 2.39 7.80
N ASP A 20 1.63 3.16 8.65
CA ASP A 20 1.30 3.38 10.07
C ASP A 20 0.86 4.84 10.35
N ASN A 21 0.48 5.55 9.28
CA ASN A 21 0.15 6.97 9.32
C ASN A 21 -1.30 7.22 9.81
N PRO A 22 -1.63 8.46 10.21
CA PRO A 22 -2.96 8.80 10.71
C PRO A 22 -4.00 9.03 9.59
N TYR A 23 -3.65 8.84 8.31
CA TYR A 23 -4.55 9.14 7.21
C TYR A 23 -5.56 8.01 6.97
N PRO A 24 -6.72 8.32 6.37
CA PRO A 24 -7.69 7.31 5.99
C PRO A 24 -7.07 6.27 5.04
N CYS A 25 -7.30 4.99 5.28
CA CYS A 25 -6.75 3.91 4.45
C CYS A 25 -7.07 4.08 2.95
N ARG A 26 -8.31 4.45 2.59
CA ARG A 26 -8.67 4.69 1.18
C ARG A 26 -7.90 5.87 0.55
N PHE A 27 -7.53 6.87 1.34
CA PHE A 27 -6.76 8.01 0.85
C PHE A 27 -5.36 7.57 0.45
N ASP A 28 -4.67 6.83 1.33
CA ASP A 28 -3.34 6.29 1.03
C ASP A 28 -3.36 5.33 -0.15
N MET A 29 -4.35 4.44 -0.23
CA MET A 29 -4.50 3.53 -1.37
C MET A 29 -4.61 4.31 -2.69
N GLY A 30 -5.34 5.42 -2.69
CA GLY A 30 -5.45 6.31 -3.85
C GLY A 30 -4.12 6.95 -4.24
N LEU A 31 -3.35 7.43 -3.25
CA LEU A 31 -2.03 8.01 -3.47
C LEU A 31 -1.05 6.98 -4.03
N VAL A 32 -0.94 5.81 -3.40
CA VAL A 32 -0.02 4.75 -3.82
C VAL A 32 -0.37 4.27 -5.23
N LYS A 33 -1.66 3.99 -5.50
CA LYS A 33 -2.11 3.56 -6.83
C LYS A 33 -1.84 4.63 -7.88
N GLY A 34 -2.17 5.89 -7.60
CA GLY A 34 -1.95 6.99 -8.54
C GLY A 34 -0.47 7.19 -8.85
N MET A 35 0.39 7.10 -7.85
CA MET A 35 1.84 7.18 -8.03
C MET A 35 2.39 6.00 -8.84
N ALA A 36 1.98 4.77 -8.53
CA ALA A 36 2.39 3.59 -9.30
C ALA A 36 1.97 3.70 -10.77
N GLN A 37 0.71 4.06 -11.01
CA GLN A 37 0.15 4.21 -12.36
C GLN A 37 0.74 5.37 -13.16
N HIS A 38 1.35 6.35 -12.50
CA HIS A 38 2.09 7.42 -13.17
C HIS A 38 3.35 6.90 -13.87
N PHE A 39 4.02 5.87 -13.32
CA PHE A 39 5.23 5.27 -13.89
C PHE A 39 4.95 3.98 -14.68
N ALA A 40 3.96 3.21 -14.26
CA ALA A 40 3.54 1.95 -14.89
C ALA A 40 2.00 1.93 -14.97
N PRO A 41 1.39 2.38 -16.09
CA PRO A 41 -0.07 2.51 -16.22
C PRO A 41 -0.88 1.25 -15.89
N GLU A 42 -0.29 0.08 -16.08
CA GLU A 42 -0.81 -1.26 -15.78
C GLU A 42 -0.80 -1.60 -14.28
N ALA A 43 -0.09 -0.81 -13.46
CA ALA A 43 0.11 -1.11 -12.06
C ALA A 43 -1.23 -1.27 -11.32
N THR A 44 -1.27 -2.30 -10.49
CA THR A 44 -2.43 -2.65 -9.66
C THR A 44 -2.05 -2.54 -8.19
N LEU A 45 -3.05 -2.23 -7.37
CA LEU A 45 -2.91 -2.16 -5.92
C LEU A 45 -3.97 -3.04 -5.28
N THR A 46 -3.54 -3.94 -4.40
CA THR A 46 -4.42 -4.83 -3.63
C THR A 46 -4.24 -4.57 -2.13
N HIS A 47 -5.33 -4.30 -1.43
CA HIS A 47 -5.32 -4.12 0.02
C HIS A 47 -5.38 -5.47 0.74
N ASP A 48 -4.35 -5.79 1.54
CA ASP A 48 -4.32 -7.01 2.33
C ASP A 48 -5.09 -6.83 3.64
N THR A 49 -6.37 -7.16 3.60
CA THR A 49 -7.24 -7.12 4.79
C THR A 49 -6.91 -8.17 5.85
N SER A 50 -6.11 -9.19 5.53
CA SER A 50 -5.69 -10.23 6.48
C SER A 50 -4.60 -9.73 7.44
N ALA A 51 -3.76 -8.78 6.98
CA ALA A 51 -2.76 -8.10 7.81
C ALA A 51 -3.33 -6.95 8.67
N GLY A 52 -4.65 -6.80 8.72
CA GLY A 52 -5.34 -5.75 9.45
C GLY A 52 -5.57 -4.48 8.63
N CYS A 53 -6.46 -3.63 9.13
CA CYS A 53 -6.82 -2.38 8.47
C CYS A 53 -7.12 -1.30 9.52
N ARG A 54 -6.58 -0.09 9.32
CA ARG A 54 -6.83 1.06 10.20
C ARG A 54 -8.31 1.45 10.28
N GLN A 55 -9.09 1.22 9.21
CA GLN A 55 -10.55 1.42 9.25
C GLN A 55 -11.26 0.45 10.20
N LYS A 56 -10.62 -0.67 10.56
CA LYS A 56 -11.15 -1.68 11.50
C LYS A 56 -10.46 -1.62 12.87
N GLY A 57 -9.69 -0.57 13.15
CA GLY A 57 -9.00 -0.36 14.44
C GLY A 57 -7.61 -0.99 14.55
N ALA A 58 -7.01 -1.49 13.46
CA ALA A 58 -5.61 -1.90 13.46
C ALA A 58 -4.65 -0.68 13.44
N ASN A 59 -3.39 -0.90 13.80
CA ASN A 59 -2.38 0.17 13.82
C ASN A 59 -1.81 0.53 12.44
N SER A 60 -1.98 -0.35 11.46
CA SER A 60 -1.45 -0.17 10.11
C SER A 60 -2.36 -0.76 9.03
N CYS A 61 -2.09 -0.38 7.79
CA CYS A 61 -2.61 -1.02 6.58
C CYS A 61 -1.46 -1.66 5.82
N THR A 62 -1.72 -2.81 5.21
CA THR A 62 -0.79 -3.45 4.27
C THR A 62 -1.41 -3.43 2.88
N ASP A 63 -0.64 -3.01 1.88
CA ASP A 63 -1.03 -3.02 0.48
C ASP A 63 0.05 -3.70 -0.35
N HIS A 64 -0.35 -4.39 -1.41
CA HIS A 64 0.53 -5.00 -2.40
C HIS A 64 0.37 -4.24 -3.71
N VAL A 65 1.47 -3.72 -4.22
CA VAL A 65 1.51 -3.12 -5.55
C VAL A 65 2.25 -4.09 -6.48
N LEU A 66 1.68 -4.30 -7.66
CA LEU A 66 2.27 -5.03 -8.78
C LEU A 66 2.32 -4.07 -9.95
N TRP A 67 3.46 -3.94 -10.62
CA TRP A 67 3.66 -3.05 -11.76
C TRP A 67 4.25 -3.78 -12.96
#